data_AF-A0ABC8WHN5-F1
#
_entry.id   AF-A0ABC8WHN5-F1
#
_cell.length_a   1.000
_cell.length_b   1.000
_cell.length_c   1.000
_cell.angle_alpha   90.00
_cell.angle_beta   90.00
_cell.angle_gamma   90.00
#
_symmetry.space_group_name_H-M   'P 1'
#
loop_
_entity.id
_entity.type
_entity.pdbx_description
1 polymer ?
#
loop_
_entity_poly.entity_id
_entity_poly.type
_entity_poly.pdbx_seq_one_letter_code
_entity_poly.pdbx_strand_id
1 'polypeptide(L)'
;MPVQIGGSKVAEPRARVELSTTAVADKARTSSKKIRRRRQKGSAALAAAAGSAPNLSPMQTLFNTSREVFAGSSPGFVPPPDAVARLSAILNDIKPNDVGVNSGMPYFKHADSKGPPRVSYLHFYDCSKFSFGIFCLPKSGVIPLHNHPGMTVFSKILFGSMHLKSYDWAKSSPGSNANALENSDGARLAKINTDAVFDASSETVVLYPENGGNLHCFTALTPCAVLDVMGPPYNSAEGRDCAYYDESPYLSSCGGDEQYSWLKEVPTTFEMTGTQMPRKFIV
;
A
#
# COMPACT_ATOMS: atom_id res chain seq x y z
N MET A 1 18.00 28.74 41.18
CA MET A 1 17.53 30.01 41.78
C MET A 1 16.42 30.57 40.91
N PRO A 2 15.32 31.04 41.50
CA PRO A 2 13.96 30.60 41.14
C PRO A 2 13.03 31.75 40.74
N VAL A 3 11.86 31.43 40.15
CA VAL A 3 10.58 32.03 40.58
C VAL A 3 9.48 30.97 40.50
N GLN A 4 8.77 30.87 41.62
CA GLN A 4 7.67 29.98 41.97
C GLN A 4 6.38 30.81 42.04
N ILE A 5 5.22 30.14 42.08
CA ILE A 5 3.90 30.45 42.71
C ILE A 5 2.88 29.74 41.80
N GLY A 6 2.28 28.59 42.16
CA GLY A 6 1.51 28.29 43.38
C GLY A 6 0.02 28.54 43.05
N GLY A 7 -0.96 27.66 43.24
CA GLY A 7 -1.06 26.33 43.82
C GLY A 7 -2.54 26.10 44.20
N SER A 8 -2.92 24.82 44.32
CA SER A 8 -4.06 24.30 45.11
C SER A 8 -5.48 24.42 44.52
N LYS A 9 -6.46 23.55 44.79
CA LYS A 9 -6.57 22.09 45.09
C LYS A 9 -8.08 21.86 45.35
N VAL A 10 -8.58 20.69 44.92
CA VAL A 10 -9.61 19.85 45.61
C VAL A 10 -11.08 20.32 45.63
N ALA A 11 -11.99 19.49 45.10
CA ALA A 11 -13.00 18.71 45.85
C ALA A 11 -14.20 18.30 44.96
N GLU A 12 -14.37 16.99 44.76
CA GLU A 12 -15.68 16.33 44.64
C GLU A 12 -16.35 16.28 46.04
N PRO A 13 -17.69 16.17 46.20
CA PRO A 13 -18.33 14.86 46.01
C PRO A 13 -19.83 14.81 45.62
N ARG A 14 -20.22 13.59 45.27
CA ARG A 14 -21.54 12.95 45.13
C ARG A 14 -22.66 13.46 46.06
N ALA A 15 -23.90 13.41 45.57
CA ALA A 15 -25.05 12.97 46.36
C ALA A 15 -26.11 12.25 45.50
N ARG A 16 -26.63 11.16 46.07
CA ARG A 16 -27.67 10.23 45.59
C ARG A 16 -28.86 10.42 46.53
N VAL A 17 -30.09 10.59 46.04
CA VAL A 17 -31.31 10.33 46.83
C VAL A 17 -32.42 9.77 45.93
N GLU A 18 -33.16 8.86 46.55
CA GLU A 18 -34.11 7.86 46.09
C GLU A 18 -35.59 8.26 46.28
N LEU A 19 -36.47 7.42 45.70
CA LEU A 19 -37.84 7.03 46.11
C LEU A 19 -39.08 7.90 45.79
N SER A 20 -39.81 7.43 44.76
CA SER A 20 -41.16 6.80 44.77
C SER A 20 -42.47 7.52 45.20
N THR A 21 -43.46 7.32 44.31
CA THR A 21 -44.92 7.09 44.46
C THR A 21 -45.87 8.25 44.81
N THR A 22 -46.83 8.55 43.92
CA THR A 22 -48.24 8.09 44.04
C THR A 22 -49.06 8.54 42.82
N ALA A 23 -50.10 7.77 42.52
CA ALA A 23 -50.98 7.90 41.37
C ALA A 23 -52.14 8.88 41.63
N VAL A 24 -52.59 9.58 40.59
CA VAL A 24 -53.99 10.03 40.46
C VAL A 24 -54.41 9.84 39.00
N ALA A 25 -55.49 9.09 38.81
CA ALA A 25 -56.17 8.92 37.54
C ALA A 25 -57.07 10.14 37.24
N ASP A 26 -57.14 10.61 35.99
CA ASP A 26 -58.45 10.75 35.35
C ASP A 26 -58.38 10.87 33.81
N LYS A 27 -59.54 10.54 33.24
CA LYS A 27 -59.88 10.24 31.85
C LYS A 27 -59.57 11.36 30.85
N ALA A 28 -59.03 10.98 29.68
CA ALA A 28 -59.58 11.41 28.39
C ALA A 28 -59.07 10.50 27.26
N ARG A 29 -60.00 9.71 26.73
CA ARG A 29 -59.84 8.83 25.57
C ARG A 29 -59.98 9.67 24.29
N THR A 30 -59.36 9.15 23.23
CA THR A 30 -59.61 9.41 21.80
C THR A 30 -59.13 10.74 21.15
N SER A 31 -57.88 10.75 20.64
CA SER A 31 -57.57 11.28 19.28
C SER A 31 -56.12 10.99 18.79
N SER A 32 -55.21 10.45 19.60
CA SER A 32 -53.77 10.44 19.22
C SER A 32 -53.27 9.29 18.31
N LYS A 33 -54.15 8.41 17.81
CA LYS A 33 -53.74 7.23 17.00
C LYS A 33 -53.56 7.50 15.49
N LYS A 34 -54.09 8.59 14.93
CA LYS A 34 -53.95 8.89 13.48
C LYS A 34 -52.67 9.67 13.13
N ILE A 35 -52.13 10.48 14.05
CA ILE A 35 -50.92 11.28 13.79
C ILE A 35 -49.63 10.46 13.94
N ARG A 36 -49.59 9.48 14.85
CA ARG A 36 -48.42 8.59 15.02
C ARG A 36 -48.16 7.65 13.84
N ARG A 37 -49.21 7.16 13.17
CA ARG A 37 -49.08 6.29 11.98
C ARG A 37 -48.55 7.03 10.74
N ARG A 38 -48.80 8.34 10.62
CA ARG A 38 -48.31 9.14 9.49
C ARG A 38 -46.84 9.55 9.66
N ARG A 39 -46.39 9.77 10.91
CA ARG A 39 -44.96 9.98 11.24
C ARG A 39 -44.12 8.70 11.10
N GLN A 40 -44.65 7.52 11.47
CA GLN A 40 -43.94 6.25 11.24
C GLN A 40 -43.88 5.83 9.76
N LYS A 41 -44.88 6.18 8.94
CA LYS A 41 -44.81 5.96 7.47
C LYS A 41 -43.84 6.92 6.78
N GLY A 42 -43.67 8.15 7.30
CA GLY A 42 -42.67 9.10 6.82
C GLY A 42 -41.24 8.70 7.20
N SER A 43 -41.01 8.21 8.42
CA SER A 43 -39.68 7.74 8.84
C SER A 43 -39.27 6.41 8.19
N ALA A 44 -40.22 5.52 7.88
CA ALA A 44 -39.94 4.29 7.12
C ALA A 44 -39.67 4.56 5.62
N ALA A 45 -40.33 5.57 5.03
CA ALA A 45 -40.08 5.97 3.65
C ALA A 45 -38.76 6.76 3.47
N LEU A 46 -38.31 7.49 4.50
CA LEU A 46 -36.99 8.13 4.52
C LEU A 46 -35.84 7.15 4.88
N ALA A 47 -36.13 6.07 5.62
CA ALA A 47 -35.15 5.00 5.85
C ALA A 47 -34.99 4.04 4.67
N ALA A 48 -36.01 3.93 3.79
CA ALA A 48 -35.94 3.15 2.55
C ALA A 48 -35.31 3.92 1.37
N ALA A 49 -34.89 5.17 1.59
CA ALA A 49 -34.18 5.99 0.63
C ALA A 49 -32.72 6.27 1.05
N ALA A 50 -32.18 5.50 2.00
CA ALA A 50 -30.75 5.25 2.03
C ALA A 50 -30.47 4.32 0.84
N GLY A 51 -30.36 4.92 -0.35
CA GLY A 51 -30.04 4.21 -1.57
C GLY A 51 -28.83 3.33 -1.28
N SER A 52 -28.94 2.04 -1.56
CA SER A 52 -27.77 1.18 -1.69
C SER A 52 -26.80 1.95 -2.55
N ALA A 53 -25.63 2.31 -2.00
CA ALA A 53 -24.56 2.84 -2.82
C ALA A 53 -24.44 1.90 -4.02
N PRO A 54 -24.38 2.41 -5.27
CA PRO A 54 -24.24 1.55 -6.42
C PRO A 54 -23.08 0.59 -6.12
N ASN A 55 -23.31 -0.72 -6.26
CA ASN A 55 -22.25 -1.71 -6.09
C ASN A 55 -21.20 -1.41 -7.16
N LEU A 56 -20.18 -0.64 -6.77
CA LEU A 56 -19.08 -0.29 -7.64
C LEU A 56 -18.33 -1.56 -8.01
N SER A 57 -17.84 -1.63 -9.24
CA SER A 57 -16.93 -2.72 -9.59
C SER A 57 -15.67 -2.63 -8.70
N PRO A 58 -14.98 -3.75 -8.45
CA PRO A 58 -13.72 -3.71 -7.70
C PRO A 58 -12.70 -2.74 -8.32
N MET A 59 -12.62 -2.69 -9.65
CA MET A 59 -11.76 -1.75 -10.37
C MET A 59 -12.16 -0.28 -10.17
N GLN A 60 -13.46 0.03 -10.13
CA GLN A 60 -13.91 1.40 -9.84
C GLN A 60 -13.61 1.78 -8.39
N THR A 61 -13.77 0.86 -7.46
CA THR A 61 -13.47 1.04 -6.03
C THR A 61 -11.98 1.29 -5.81
N LEU A 62 -11.12 0.48 -6.47
CA LEU A 62 -9.67 0.68 -6.51
C LEU A 62 -9.33 2.07 -7.04
N PHE A 63 -9.83 2.43 -8.22
CA PHE A 63 -9.53 3.72 -8.83
C PHE A 63 -9.94 4.91 -7.95
N ASN A 64 -11.18 4.92 -7.46
CA ASN A 64 -11.69 6.01 -6.63
C ASN A 64 -10.86 6.16 -5.34
N THR A 65 -10.53 5.04 -4.70
CA THR A 65 -9.76 5.06 -3.46
C THR A 65 -8.32 5.49 -3.70
N SER A 66 -7.66 4.99 -4.75
CA SER A 66 -6.32 5.44 -5.14
C SER A 66 -6.29 6.94 -5.41
N ARG A 67 -7.31 7.48 -6.09
CA ARG A 67 -7.43 8.93 -6.35
C ARG A 67 -7.51 9.74 -5.05
N GLU A 68 -8.24 9.27 -4.05
CA GLU A 68 -8.34 9.92 -2.74
C GLU A 68 -7.03 9.82 -1.95
N VAL A 69 -6.45 8.62 -1.87
CA VAL A 69 -5.21 8.32 -1.14
C VAL A 69 -4.05 9.15 -1.67
N PHE A 70 -3.97 9.31 -2.99
CA PHE A 70 -2.90 10.03 -3.68
C PHE A 70 -3.29 11.46 -4.10
N ALA A 71 -4.39 12.03 -3.59
CA ALA A 71 -4.83 13.38 -3.98
C ALA A 71 -3.73 14.46 -3.76
N GLY A 72 -2.99 14.35 -2.66
CA GLY A 72 -1.87 15.21 -2.30
C GLY A 72 -0.50 14.75 -2.79
N SER A 73 -0.45 13.71 -3.64
CA SER A 73 0.78 13.05 -4.03
C SER A 73 1.78 14.00 -4.70
N SER A 74 3.02 13.93 -4.23
CA SER A 74 4.20 14.67 -4.68
C SER A 74 5.44 13.89 -4.20
N PRO A 75 6.66 14.19 -4.71
CA PRO A 75 7.85 13.46 -4.29
C PRO A 75 8.05 13.49 -2.77
N GLY A 76 8.19 12.32 -2.15
CA GLY A 76 8.31 12.16 -0.70
C GLY A 76 6.97 12.09 0.05
N PHE A 77 5.84 12.16 -0.66
CA PHE A 77 4.52 12.05 -0.04
C PHE A 77 4.28 10.65 0.52
N VAL A 78 3.84 10.60 1.77
CA VAL A 78 3.39 9.39 2.46
C VAL A 78 1.90 9.56 2.79
N PRO A 79 1.02 8.69 2.29
CA PRO A 79 -0.39 8.76 2.62
C PRO A 79 -0.65 8.54 4.12
N PRO A 80 -1.72 9.13 4.69
CA PRO A 80 -2.12 8.89 6.08
C PRO A 80 -2.34 7.40 6.39
N PRO A 81 -2.04 6.91 7.60
CA PRO A 81 -2.14 5.48 7.93
C PRO A 81 -3.52 4.86 7.70
N ASP A 82 -4.61 5.60 7.94
CA ASP A 82 -5.98 5.15 7.67
C ASP A 82 -6.26 5.02 6.17
N ALA A 83 -5.70 5.92 5.35
CA ALA A 83 -5.77 5.85 3.90
C ALA A 83 -4.97 4.66 3.35
N VAL A 84 -3.77 4.39 3.90
CA VAL A 84 -2.98 3.20 3.60
C VAL A 84 -3.77 1.93 3.93
N ALA A 85 -4.31 1.81 5.15
CA ALA A 85 -5.07 0.64 5.57
C ALA A 85 -6.29 0.37 4.66
N ARG A 86 -7.00 1.44 4.27
CA ARG A 86 -8.13 1.35 3.34
C ARG A 86 -7.73 0.82 1.96
N LEU A 87 -6.68 1.36 1.36
CA LEU A 87 -6.24 0.93 0.03
C LEU A 87 -5.69 -0.50 0.07
N SER A 88 -4.90 -0.85 1.10
CA SER A 88 -4.42 -2.22 1.30
C SER A 88 -5.57 -3.20 1.45
N ALA A 89 -6.61 -2.86 2.21
CA ALA A 89 -7.79 -3.72 2.35
C ALA A 89 -8.49 -3.98 1.00
N ILE A 90 -8.64 -2.95 0.17
CA ILE A 90 -9.20 -3.12 -1.18
C ILE A 90 -8.30 -4.03 -2.04
N LEU A 91 -6.99 -3.80 -2.02
CA LEU A 91 -6.03 -4.61 -2.79
C LEU A 91 -6.03 -6.08 -2.33
N ASN A 92 -6.15 -6.34 -1.04
CA ASN A 92 -6.25 -7.70 -0.49
C ASN A 92 -7.48 -8.47 -0.99
N ASP A 93 -8.58 -7.75 -1.23
CA ASP A 93 -9.83 -8.35 -1.71
C ASP A 93 -9.86 -8.55 -3.22
N ILE A 94 -9.06 -7.81 -4.00
CA ILE A 94 -9.01 -7.94 -5.47
C ILE A 94 -8.63 -9.35 -5.91
N LYS A 95 -9.37 -9.87 -6.89
CA LYS A 95 -9.12 -11.16 -7.53
C LYS A 95 -8.58 -10.98 -8.95
N PRO A 96 -7.86 -11.97 -9.50
CA PRO A 96 -7.35 -11.92 -10.87
C PRO A 96 -8.42 -11.57 -11.93
N ASN A 97 -9.64 -12.09 -11.77
CA ASN A 97 -10.74 -11.82 -12.70
C ASN A 97 -11.22 -10.37 -12.70
N ASP A 98 -11.09 -9.65 -11.58
CA ASP A 98 -11.54 -8.26 -11.44
C ASP A 98 -10.70 -7.32 -12.32
N VAL A 99 -9.41 -7.61 -12.40
CA VAL A 99 -8.42 -6.90 -13.24
C VAL A 99 -8.25 -7.56 -14.61
N GLY A 100 -9.00 -8.63 -14.89
CA GLY A 100 -9.00 -9.32 -16.19
C GLY A 100 -7.74 -10.12 -16.50
N VAL A 101 -7.02 -10.64 -15.49
CA VAL A 101 -5.83 -11.49 -15.68
C VAL A 101 -6.12 -12.93 -15.30
N ASN A 102 -5.49 -13.88 -16.00
CA ASN A 102 -5.52 -15.30 -15.65
C ASN A 102 -4.17 -15.96 -15.96
N SER A 103 -3.82 -17.02 -15.23
CA SER A 103 -2.54 -17.72 -15.35
C SER A 103 -2.30 -18.40 -16.71
N GLY A 104 -3.34 -18.57 -17.53
CA GLY A 104 -3.25 -19.16 -18.88
C GLY A 104 -2.79 -18.17 -19.95
N MET A 105 -2.75 -16.87 -19.66
CA MET A 105 -2.34 -15.83 -20.61
C MET A 105 -0.88 -16.00 -21.07
N PRO A 106 -0.55 -15.57 -22.30
CA PRO A 106 0.80 -15.73 -22.85
C PRO A 106 1.88 -15.00 -22.03
N TYR A 107 1.52 -13.93 -21.30
CA TYR A 107 2.44 -13.17 -20.45
C TYR A 107 3.13 -13.99 -19.35
N PHE A 108 2.54 -15.14 -18.98
CA PHE A 108 3.02 -16.01 -17.91
C PHE A 108 3.81 -17.22 -18.44
N LYS A 109 4.02 -17.29 -19.75
CA LYS A 109 4.71 -18.40 -20.42
C LYS A 109 6.09 -17.97 -20.87
N HIS A 110 7.07 -18.82 -20.62
CA HIS A 110 8.42 -18.64 -21.15
C HIS A 110 8.47 -19.25 -22.57
N ALA A 111 8.28 -18.40 -23.58
CA ALA A 111 8.20 -18.85 -24.97
C ALA A 111 9.56 -19.21 -25.58
N ASP A 112 10.65 -18.58 -25.12
CA ASP A 112 12.01 -18.77 -25.63
C ASP A 112 12.90 -19.39 -24.56
N SER A 113 13.25 -20.67 -24.71
CA SER A 113 14.08 -21.39 -23.75
C SER A 113 15.55 -20.95 -23.71
N LYS A 114 16.00 -20.06 -24.61
CA LYS A 114 17.41 -19.66 -24.72
C LYS A 114 17.77 -18.38 -23.96
N GLY A 115 16.79 -17.58 -23.53
CA GLY A 115 17.00 -16.32 -22.81
C GLY A 115 16.24 -16.26 -21.49
N PRO A 116 16.54 -15.27 -20.63
CA PRO A 116 15.77 -15.07 -19.40
C PRO A 116 14.30 -14.78 -19.73
N PRO A 117 13.33 -15.21 -18.89
CA PRO A 117 11.93 -14.94 -19.13
C PRO A 117 11.63 -13.45 -19.11
N ARG A 118 10.94 -12.97 -20.16
CA ARG A 118 10.57 -11.56 -20.28
C ARG A 118 9.40 -11.23 -19.36
N VAL A 119 9.51 -10.13 -18.63
CA VAL A 119 8.44 -9.58 -17.81
C VAL A 119 7.55 -8.69 -18.69
N SER A 120 6.23 -8.82 -18.55
CA SER A 120 5.27 -7.92 -19.23
C SER A 120 4.62 -6.99 -18.21
N TYR A 121 4.24 -5.79 -18.65
CA TYR A 121 3.53 -4.81 -17.84
C TYR A 121 2.16 -4.52 -18.46
N LEU A 122 1.09 -4.75 -17.70
CA LEU A 122 -0.28 -4.43 -18.09
C LEU A 122 -0.65 -3.08 -17.47
N HIS A 123 -0.66 -2.02 -18.28
CA HIS A 123 -0.90 -0.66 -17.82
C HIS A 123 -2.40 -0.33 -17.79
N PHE A 124 -2.95 0.10 -16.66
CA PHE A 124 -4.36 0.50 -16.56
C PHE A 124 -4.55 2.01 -16.61
N TYR A 125 -3.79 2.75 -15.80
CA TYR A 125 -3.95 4.18 -15.63
C TYR A 125 -2.71 4.83 -15.04
N ASP A 126 -2.48 6.07 -15.46
CA ASP A 126 -1.53 7.00 -14.86
C ASP A 126 -2.10 8.42 -14.91
N CYS A 127 -1.64 9.22 -13.95
CA CYS A 127 -1.67 10.67 -13.98
C CYS A 127 -0.46 11.19 -13.18
N SER A 128 -0.35 12.50 -13.02
CA SER A 128 0.77 13.08 -12.24
C SER A 128 0.76 12.69 -10.75
N LYS A 129 -0.34 12.13 -10.23
CA LYS A 129 -0.50 11.79 -8.81
C LYS A 129 -0.27 10.31 -8.50
N PHE A 130 -0.73 9.42 -9.36
CA PHE A 130 -0.59 7.98 -9.18
C PHE A 130 -0.70 7.23 -10.50
N SER A 131 -0.21 6.00 -10.50
CA SER A 131 -0.44 5.03 -11.56
C SER A 131 -0.72 3.66 -10.95
N PHE A 132 -1.31 2.77 -11.75
CA PHE A 132 -1.38 1.36 -11.39
C PHE A 132 -1.39 0.45 -12.62
N GLY A 133 -0.80 -0.73 -12.42
CA GLY A 133 -0.58 -1.72 -13.46
C GLY A 133 -0.22 -3.07 -12.86
N ILE A 134 -0.14 -4.08 -13.72
CA ILE A 134 0.22 -5.44 -13.32
C ILE A 134 1.52 -5.87 -13.98
N PHE A 135 2.47 -6.30 -13.17
CA PHE A 135 3.63 -7.04 -13.62
C PHE A 135 3.27 -8.51 -13.80
N CYS A 136 3.51 -9.04 -14.99
CA CYS A 136 3.31 -10.43 -15.33
C CYS A 136 4.68 -11.09 -15.49
N LEU A 137 5.03 -11.99 -14.56
CA LEU A 137 6.30 -12.68 -14.57
C LEU A 137 6.06 -14.17 -14.89
N PRO A 138 6.66 -14.72 -15.95
CA PRO A 138 6.78 -16.17 -16.08
C PRO A 138 7.63 -16.75 -14.94
N LYS A 139 7.62 -18.08 -14.75
CA LYS A 139 8.53 -18.74 -13.82
C LYS A 139 9.98 -18.35 -14.13
N SER A 140 10.75 -18.04 -13.08
CA SER A 140 12.12 -17.53 -13.15
C SER A 140 12.27 -16.13 -13.77
N GLY A 141 11.17 -15.43 -14.07
CA GLY A 141 11.20 -14.02 -14.44
C GLY A 141 11.68 -13.17 -13.27
N VAL A 142 12.47 -12.14 -13.57
CA VAL A 142 13.09 -11.27 -12.57
C VAL A 142 12.77 -9.82 -12.90
N ILE A 143 12.37 -9.05 -11.88
CA ILE A 143 12.47 -7.59 -11.89
C ILE A 143 13.71 -7.27 -11.04
N PRO A 144 14.82 -6.81 -11.64
CA PRO A 144 16.08 -6.63 -10.93
C PRO A 144 15.96 -5.62 -9.80
N LEU A 145 16.95 -5.58 -8.92
CA LEU A 145 16.97 -4.67 -7.78
C LEU A 145 16.92 -3.22 -8.26
N HIS A 146 15.88 -2.50 -7.84
CA HIS A 146 15.63 -1.13 -8.24
C HIS A 146 15.03 -0.31 -7.09
N ASN A 147 15.10 1.02 -7.18
CA ASN A 147 14.54 1.95 -6.18
C ASN A 147 13.23 2.59 -6.65
N HIS A 148 12.52 3.24 -5.73
CA HIS A 148 11.30 4.01 -5.99
C HIS A 148 11.43 5.43 -5.40
N PRO A 149 12.19 6.33 -6.03
CA PRO A 149 12.63 7.60 -5.42
C PRO A 149 11.45 8.54 -5.13
N GLY A 150 11.20 8.79 -3.84
CA GLY A 150 10.13 9.69 -3.41
C GLY A 150 8.73 9.13 -3.59
N MET A 151 8.57 7.81 -3.77
CA MET A 151 7.28 7.17 -4.06
C MET A 151 6.79 6.34 -2.87
N THR A 152 5.47 6.24 -2.73
CA THR A 152 4.81 5.19 -1.95
C THR A 152 4.19 4.19 -2.92
N VAL A 153 4.45 2.90 -2.72
CA VAL A 153 3.96 1.82 -3.60
C VAL A 153 3.26 0.75 -2.78
N PHE A 154 2.06 0.38 -3.23
CA PHE A 154 1.29 -0.74 -2.73
C PHE A 154 1.42 -1.88 -3.73
N SER A 155 1.82 -3.05 -3.28
CA SER A 155 2.07 -4.22 -4.12
C SER A 155 1.29 -5.43 -3.60
N LYS A 156 0.49 -6.04 -4.49
CA LYS A 156 -0.31 -7.23 -4.18
C LYS A 156 -0.08 -8.34 -5.20
N ILE A 157 0.34 -9.50 -4.71
CA ILE A 157 0.41 -10.72 -5.52
C ILE A 157 -1.02 -11.25 -5.73
N LEU A 158 -1.46 -11.34 -6.98
CA LEU A 158 -2.79 -11.80 -7.34
C LEU A 158 -2.87 -13.33 -7.48
N PHE A 159 -1.78 -13.95 -7.95
CA PHE A 159 -1.58 -15.40 -8.00
C PHE A 159 -0.10 -15.73 -8.16
N GLY A 160 0.24 -17.00 -7.88
CA GLY A 160 1.60 -17.51 -7.93
C GLY A 160 2.40 -17.14 -6.68
N SER A 161 3.69 -17.42 -6.73
CA SER A 161 4.64 -17.15 -5.65
C SER A 161 5.95 -16.57 -6.19
N MET A 162 6.56 -15.68 -5.43
CA MET A 162 7.83 -15.06 -5.76
C MET A 162 8.69 -14.86 -4.51
N HIS A 163 9.99 -14.78 -4.73
CA HIS A 163 10.93 -14.31 -3.74
C HIS A 163 11.04 -12.79 -3.83
N LEU A 164 10.78 -12.11 -2.71
CA LEU A 164 10.93 -10.67 -2.54
C LEU A 164 12.14 -10.43 -1.63
N LYS A 165 13.16 -9.77 -2.19
CA LYS A 165 14.28 -9.24 -1.41
C LYS A 165 14.26 -7.72 -1.49
N SER A 166 14.22 -7.06 -0.33
CA SER A 166 14.09 -5.60 -0.24
C SER A 166 15.01 -4.99 0.81
N TYR A 167 15.31 -3.71 0.62
CA TYR A 167 16.23 -2.93 1.42
C TYR A 167 15.74 -1.50 1.60
N ASP A 168 16.21 -0.89 2.68
CA ASP A 168 16.21 0.56 2.86
C ASP A 168 17.64 1.04 3.03
N TRP A 169 17.93 2.27 2.59
CA TRP A 169 19.25 2.86 2.78
C TRP A 169 19.61 2.93 4.26
N ALA A 170 20.81 2.50 4.62
CA ALA A 170 21.26 2.54 6.01
C ALA A 170 21.41 4.00 6.48
N LYS A 171 20.92 4.30 7.69
CA LYS A 171 21.05 5.63 8.32
C LYS A 171 22.34 5.78 9.12
N SER A 172 22.98 4.66 9.46
CA SER A 172 24.23 4.60 10.22
C SER A 172 24.96 3.29 9.91
N SER A 173 26.29 3.30 9.98
CA SER A 173 27.12 2.09 9.83
C SER A 173 27.10 1.25 11.11
N PRO A 174 26.94 -0.08 11.04
CA PRO A 174 27.04 -0.94 12.21
C PRO A 174 28.48 -0.99 12.74
N GLY A 175 28.66 -0.72 14.04
CA GLY A 175 29.93 -0.95 14.76
C GLY A 175 31.07 0.04 14.51
N SER A 176 30.85 1.15 13.81
CA SER A 176 31.88 2.17 13.54
C SER A 176 31.40 3.57 13.92
N ASN A 177 32.28 4.37 14.54
CA ASN A 177 32.08 5.82 14.74
C ASN A 177 32.24 6.62 13.43
N ALA A 178 32.65 5.96 12.33
CA ALA A 178 32.72 6.55 11.01
C ALA A 178 31.40 6.33 10.27
N ASN A 179 30.72 7.42 9.91
CA ASN A 179 29.48 7.44 9.14
C ASN A 179 29.69 7.11 7.64
N ALA A 180 30.66 6.27 7.30
CA ALA A 180 30.92 5.89 5.91
C ALA A 180 29.79 4.95 5.44
N LEU A 181 28.74 5.54 4.89
CA LEU A 181 27.61 4.86 4.25
C LEU A 181 27.89 4.54 2.77
N GLU A 182 29.06 4.94 2.27
CA GLU A 182 29.53 4.66 0.92
C GLU A 182 30.94 4.08 0.99
N ASN A 183 31.22 3.09 0.15
CA ASN A 183 32.55 2.52 0.01
C ASN A 183 33.35 3.18 -1.11
N SER A 184 34.63 2.83 -1.26
CA SER A 184 35.52 3.38 -2.28
C SER A 184 35.06 3.14 -3.72
N ASP A 185 34.21 2.14 -3.95
CA ASP A 185 33.71 1.77 -5.27
C ASP A 185 32.41 2.50 -5.64
N GLY A 186 31.96 3.41 -4.78
CA GLY A 186 30.70 4.16 -4.94
C GLY A 186 29.46 3.36 -4.58
N ALA A 187 29.59 2.20 -3.94
CA ALA A 187 28.44 1.43 -3.45
C ALA A 187 27.96 2.00 -2.11
N ARG A 188 26.65 2.07 -1.93
CA ARG A 188 26.00 2.62 -0.74
C ARG A 188 25.47 1.50 0.15
N LEU A 189 25.61 1.66 1.45
CA LEU A 189 25.16 0.69 2.45
C LEU A 189 23.64 0.68 2.55
N ALA A 190 23.04 -0.50 2.47
CA ALA A 190 21.62 -0.73 2.63
C ALA A 190 21.36 -1.83 3.65
N LYS A 191 20.25 -1.71 4.37
CA LYS A 191 19.78 -2.68 5.36
C LYS A 191 18.68 -3.52 4.75
N ILE A 192 18.78 -4.84 4.88
CA ILE A 192 17.75 -5.79 4.47
C ILE A 192 16.47 -5.51 5.28
N ASN A 193 15.38 -5.28 4.56
CA ASN A 193 14.03 -5.11 5.10
C ASN A 193 13.21 -6.40 4.95
N THR A 194 13.36 -7.11 3.83
CA THR A 194 12.65 -8.38 3.59
C THR A 194 13.53 -9.29 2.76
N ASP A 195 13.54 -10.58 3.10
CA ASP A 195 14.19 -11.63 2.31
C ASP A 195 13.37 -12.91 2.49
N ALA A 196 12.27 -13.03 1.74
CA ALA A 196 11.28 -14.08 1.94
C ALA A 196 10.44 -14.39 0.69
N VAL A 197 9.75 -15.53 0.73
CA VAL A 197 8.80 -15.93 -0.31
C VAL A 197 7.40 -15.44 0.04
N PHE A 198 6.76 -14.79 -0.93
CA PHE A 198 5.39 -14.30 -0.85
C PHE A 198 4.53 -14.96 -1.92
N ASP A 199 3.25 -15.12 -1.64
CA ASP A 199 2.25 -15.65 -2.56
C ASP A 199 0.94 -14.86 -2.48
N ALA A 200 -0.10 -15.32 -3.18
CA ALA A 200 -1.39 -14.62 -3.22
C ALA A 200 -2.14 -14.53 -1.89
N SER A 201 -1.81 -15.40 -0.92
CA SER A 201 -2.37 -15.35 0.43
C SER A 201 -1.72 -14.27 1.30
N SER A 202 -0.55 -13.76 0.88
CA SER A 202 0.16 -12.71 1.60
C SER A 202 -0.59 -11.38 1.51
N GLU A 203 -0.58 -10.61 2.59
CA GLU A 203 -1.14 -9.25 2.64
C GLU A 203 -0.42 -8.31 1.65
N THR A 204 -1.10 -7.23 1.27
CA THR A 204 -0.53 -6.16 0.44
C THR A 204 0.72 -5.59 1.12
N VAL A 205 1.84 -5.59 0.41
CA VAL A 205 3.10 -4.98 0.86
C VAL A 205 3.06 -3.49 0.51
N VAL A 206 3.53 -2.65 1.42
CA VAL A 206 3.61 -1.20 1.21
C VAL A 206 5.03 -0.74 1.48
N LEU A 207 5.64 -0.10 0.48
CA LEU A 207 6.92 0.60 0.63
C LEU A 207 6.69 2.11 0.60
N TYR A 208 7.61 2.83 1.23
CA TYR A 208 7.61 4.27 1.37
C TYR A 208 8.93 4.86 0.84
N PRO A 209 9.06 6.19 0.73
CA PRO A 209 10.28 6.82 0.22
C PRO A 209 11.57 6.47 0.97
N GLU A 210 11.48 6.22 2.29
CA GLU A 210 12.66 5.98 3.14
C GLU A 210 12.51 4.76 4.08
N ASN A 211 11.49 3.91 3.87
CA ASN A 211 11.23 2.75 4.71
C ASN A 211 10.35 1.71 4.00
N GLY A 212 10.34 0.48 4.50
CA GLY A 212 9.46 -0.58 4.02
C GLY A 212 10.00 -1.30 2.79
N GLY A 213 11.29 -1.15 2.50
CA GLY A 213 11.94 -1.80 1.36
C GLY A 213 11.81 -0.98 0.08
N ASN A 214 12.21 0.31 0.11
CA ASN A 214 12.17 1.17 -1.07
C ASN A 214 12.97 0.60 -2.25
N LEU A 215 14.04 -0.12 -1.96
CA LEU A 215 14.77 -0.90 -2.95
C LEU A 215 14.29 -2.34 -2.90
N HIS A 216 13.92 -2.93 -4.03
CA HIS A 216 13.57 -4.35 -4.05
C HIS A 216 13.82 -5.03 -5.38
N CYS A 217 13.93 -6.35 -5.34
CA CYS A 217 13.87 -7.21 -6.51
C CYS A 217 12.77 -8.27 -6.32
N PHE A 218 12.22 -8.70 -7.46
CA PHE A 218 11.28 -9.81 -7.50
C PHE A 218 11.85 -10.94 -8.34
N THR A 219 11.80 -12.17 -7.81
CA THR A 219 12.15 -13.38 -8.55
C THR A 219 10.99 -14.37 -8.51
N ALA A 220 10.34 -14.59 -9.65
CA ALA A 220 9.17 -15.45 -9.75
C ALA A 220 9.54 -16.94 -9.56
N LEU A 221 8.96 -17.60 -8.56
CA LEU A 221 9.15 -19.05 -8.31
C LEU A 221 8.16 -19.89 -9.13
N THR A 222 6.96 -19.34 -9.32
CA THR A 222 5.94 -19.80 -10.26
C THR A 222 5.57 -18.62 -11.17
N PRO A 223 4.82 -18.83 -12.27
CA PRO A 223 4.24 -17.69 -12.96
C PRO A 223 3.35 -16.90 -12.00
N CYS A 224 3.54 -15.58 -11.94
CA CYS A 224 2.89 -14.71 -10.98
C CYS A 224 2.47 -13.38 -11.60
N ALA A 225 1.40 -12.83 -11.05
CA ALA A 225 0.89 -11.50 -11.38
C ALA A 225 0.94 -10.63 -10.13
N VAL A 226 1.57 -9.46 -10.23
CA VAL A 226 1.69 -8.49 -9.14
C VAL A 226 1.04 -7.19 -9.56
N LEU A 227 0.02 -6.77 -8.81
CA LEU A 227 -0.66 -5.49 -8.98
C LEU A 227 0.05 -4.45 -8.14
N ASP A 228 0.57 -3.41 -8.80
CA ASP A 228 1.16 -2.26 -8.15
C ASP A 228 0.29 -1.02 -8.31
N VAL A 229 0.11 -0.28 -7.21
CA VAL A 229 -0.43 1.08 -7.19
C VAL A 229 0.63 1.99 -6.58
N MET A 230 1.09 2.98 -7.33
CA MET A 230 2.21 3.84 -6.93
C MET A 230 1.86 5.31 -7.05
N GLY A 231 2.40 6.13 -6.16
CA GLY A 231 2.23 7.57 -6.22
C GLY A 231 3.38 8.35 -5.55
N PRO A 232 3.90 9.41 -6.20
CA PRO A 232 3.71 9.73 -7.62
C PRO A 232 4.39 8.67 -8.51
N PRO A 233 4.06 8.56 -9.81
CA PRO A 233 4.80 7.68 -10.70
C PRO A 233 6.22 8.20 -10.97
N TYR A 234 7.06 7.33 -11.53
CA TYR A 234 8.36 7.70 -12.09
C TYR A 234 8.23 8.86 -13.09
N ASN A 235 9.22 9.74 -13.10
CA ASN A 235 9.30 10.87 -14.02
C ASN A 235 10.75 11.39 -14.11
N SER A 236 11.41 11.13 -15.24
CA SER A 236 12.78 11.56 -15.50
C SER A 236 12.96 13.07 -15.47
N ALA A 237 11.98 13.83 -15.96
CA ALA A 237 12.04 15.29 -15.98
C ALA A 237 12.02 15.91 -14.57
N GLU A 238 11.57 15.14 -13.58
CA GLU A 238 11.52 15.55 -12.17
C GLU A 238 12.50 14.73 -11.31
N GLY A 239 13.49 14.06 -11.92
CA GLY A 239 14.55 13.32 -11.23
C GLY A 239 14.08 12.06 -10.49
N ARG A 240 12.94 11.49 -10.87
CA ARG A 240 12.42 10.22 -10.34
C ARG A 240 12.56 9.12 -11.37
N ASP A 241 13.79 8.88 -11.79
CA ASP A 241 14.12 7.74 -12.63
C ASP A 241 14.24 6.47 -11.78
N CYS A 242 13.86 5.34 -12.38
CA CYS A 242 14.09 4.04 -11.79
C CYS A 242 15.58 3.68 -11.96
N ALA A 243 16.33 3.67 -10.86
CA ALA A 243 17.72 3.26 -10.84
C ALA A 243 17.84 1.79 -10.43
N TYR A 244 18.84 1.10 -10.97
CA TYR A 244 19.07 -0.33 -10.76
C TYR A 244 20.39 -0.57 -10.04
N TYR A 245 20.46 -1.65 -9.26
CA TYR A 245 21.58 -1.88 -8.36
C TYR A 245 22.08 -3.33 -8.40
N ASP A 246 23.39 -3.49 -8.34
CA ASP A 246 24.03 -4.76 -8.00
C ASP A 246 24.26 -4.84 -6.48
N GLU A 247 24.03 -6.03 -5.92
CA GLU A 247 24.26 -6.33 -4.51
C GLU A 247 25.63 -6.97 -4.31
N SER A 248 26.36 -6.54 -3.29
CA SER A 248 27.52 -7.26 -2.76
C SER A 248 27.47 -7.37 -1.23
N PRO A 249 28.01 -8.48 -0.64
CA PRO A 249 27.92 -8.71 0.80
C PRO A 249 28.62 -7.63 1.63
N TYR A 250 28.03 -7.22 2.76
CA TYR A 250 28.72 -6.46 3.79
C TYR A 250 29.48 -7.41 4.72
N LEU A 251 30.81 -7.42 4.66
CA LEU A 251 31.65 -8.24 5.54
C LEU A 251 32.09 -7.42 6.76
N SER A 252 31.42 -7.59 7.90
CA SER A 252 31.86 -6.98 9.17
C SER A 252 32.92 -7.86 9.84
N SER A 253 34.04 -7.26 10.28
CA SER A 253 35.13 -7.97 10.95
C SER A 253 34.78 -8.41 12.39
N CYS A 254 33.64 -7.96 12.91
CA CYS A 254 33.23 -8.16 14.30
C CYS A 254 32.12 -9.21 14.49
N GLY A 255 31.85 -10.04 13.47
CA GLY A 255 30.93 -11.18 13.61
C GLY A 255 29.52 -10.76 13.99
N GLY A 256 28.85 -10.08 13.07
CA GLY A 256 27.48 -9.65 13.26
C GLY A 256 27.12 -8.61 12.23
N ASP A 257 26.41 -9.04 11.20
CA ASP A 257 25.17 -8.42 10.72
C ASP A 257 24.93 -8.88 9.27
N GLU A 258 24.38 -10.09 9.13
CA GLU A 258 23.81 -10.60 7.86
C GLU A 258 22.65 -9.72 7.33
N GLN A 259 22.40 -8.57 7.97
CA GLN A 259 21.32 -7.65 7.69
C GLN A 259 21.72 -6.46 6.81
N TYR A 260 22.98 -6.36 6.36
CA TYR A 260 23.43 -5.28 5.47
C TYR A 260 24.06 -5.79 4.18
N SER A 261 23.90 -5.00 3.12
CA SER A 261 24.55 -5.22 1.83
C SER A 261 25.03 -3.88 1.25
N TRP A 262 26.07 -3.93 0.43
CA TRP A 262 26.49 -2.82 -0.41
C TRP A 262 25.74 -2.86 -1.73
N LEU A 263 25.06 -1.77 -2.07
CA LEU A 263 24.34 -1.63 -3.33
C LEU A 263 25.03 -0.61 -4.23
N LYS A 264 25.39 -1.03 -5.44
CA LYS A 264 26.04 -0.17 -6.43
C LYS A 264 25.12 0.06 -7.60
N GLU A 265 24.91 1.32 -7.96
CA GLU A 265 24.10 1.66 -9.14
C GLU A 265 24.77 1.14 -10.41
N VAL A 266 23.98 0.51 -11.28
CA VAL A 266 24.44 -0.08 -12.54
C VAL A 266 23.51 0.27 -13.69
N PRO A 267 24.02 0.37 -14.93
CA PRO A 267 23.17 0.44 -16.11
C PRO A 267 22.32 -0.82 -16.20
N THR A 268 21.04 -0.67 -16.55
CA THR A 268 20.14 -1.80 -16.73
C THR A 268 20.00 -2.18 -18.20
N THR A 269 19.90 -3.47 -18.46
CA THR A 269 19.40 -4.04 -19.73
C THR A 269 18.01 -4.63 -19.57
N PHE A 270 17.37 -4.41 -18.42
CA PHE A 270 16.03 -4.89 -18.14
C PHE A 270 15.03 -4.16 -19.03
N GLU A 271 14.32 -4.93 -19.85
CA GLU A 271 13.28 -4.44 -20.72
C GLU A 271 11.96 -5.13 -20.40
N MET A 272 10.89 -4.36 -20.51
CA MET A 272 9.54 -4.81 -20.27
C MET A 272 8.66 -4.58 -21.48
N THR A 273 7.80 -5.55 -21.78
CA THR A 273 6.76 -5.35 -22.80
C THR A 273 5.52 -4.74 -22.16
N GLY A 274 5.23 -3.48 -22.48
CA GLY A 274 4.01 -2.80 -22.04
C GLY A 274 2.80 -3.15 -22.89
N THR A 275 1.65 -3.39 -22.27
CA THR A 275 0.34 -3.53 -22.92
C THR A 275 -0.66 -2.61 -22.23
N GLN A 276 -1.30 -1.71 -22.99
CA GLN A 276 -2.39 -0.88 -22.48
C GLN A 276 -3.64 -1.74 -22.28
N MET A 277 -4.14 -1.79 -21.05
CA MET A 277 -5.38 -2.49 -20.71
C MET A 277 -6.61 -1.60 -20.95
N PRO A 278 -7.76 -2.19 -21.32
CA PRO A 278 -9.01 -1.45 -21.43
C PRO A 278 -9.44 -0.93 -20.06
N ARG A 279 -9.84 0.34 -20.01
CA ARG A 279 -10.35 0.97 -18.78
C ARG A 279 -11.75 0.43 -18.49
N LYS A 280 -11.85 -0.40 -17.45
CA LYS A 280 -13.13 -0.91 -16.90
C LYS A 280 -13.58 -0.11 -15.66
N PHE A 281 -13.27 1.18 -15.65
CA PHE A 281 -13.60 2.16 -14.61
C PHE A 281 -13.66 3.55 -15.24
N ILE A 282 -14.40 4.44 -14.60
CA ILE A 282 -14.59 5.83 -14.97
C ILE A 282 -13.58 6.67 -14.19
N VAL A 283 -12.87 7.54 -14.90
CA VAL A 283 -11.83 8.44 -14.37
C VAL A 283 -12.43 9.74 -13.84
#